data_AF-A0A1I7SW87-F1
#
_entry.id   AF-A0A1I7SW87-F1
#
_cell.length_a   1.000
_cell.length_b   1.000
_cell.length_c   1.000
_cell.angle_alpha   90.00
_cell.angle_beta   90.00
_cell.angle_gamma   90.00
#
_symmetry.space_group_name_H-M   'P 1'
#
loop_
_entity.id
_entity.type
_entity.pdbx_description
1 polymer ?
#
loop_
_entity_poly.entity_id
_entity_poly.type
_entity_poly.pdbx_seq_one_letter_code
_entity_poly.pdbx_strand_id
1 'polypeptide(L)'
;MFVRLSLALLVHCFLVQGLPSGFDLLRIERRFEEEFNRKQRLNARSIDDPETADEKCQKECNEKLRTSLDMVKAHTSFGSVGVPSVTDKEDLIYFCKFDAENDRCLRDCGYEIQFNMRDYVCKARFDEMVNNLPCYARSAPQLKRVCGARRCGPYEELELSLNGFGKRCRSVLCDLSCMQNVLLRNCGMSAGSRAYKFLLDYSRVQVATWIRDSAQQLQQPVSKVIPRTCSTLFCEQFDTQNCTYVPAI
;
A
#
# COMPACT_ATOMS: atom_id res chain seq x y z
N MET A 1 31.21 29.17 -51.02
CA MET A 1 31.93 29.22 -49.72
C MET A 1 30.88 29.34 -48.64
N PHE A 2 30.41 28.22 -48.10
CA PHE A 2 30.91 27.61 -46.86
C PHE A 2 30.78 28.52 -45.64
N VAL A 3 29.71 28.34 -44.88
CA VAL A 3 29.77 28.42 -43.41
C VAL A 3 29.10 27.15 -42.87
N ARG A 4 29.93 26.13 -42.61
CA ARG A 4 29.62 24.99 -41.77
C ARG A 4 29.62 25.47 -40.33
N LEU A 5 28.49 25.38 -39.62
CA LEU A 5 28.47 25.46 -38.16
C LEU A 5 28.32 24.04 -37.60
N SER A 6 29.45 23.54 -37.08
CA SER A 6 29.63 22.63 -35.96
C SER A 6 28.78 21.34 -35.87
N LEU A 7 29.24 20.30 -36.59
CA LEU A 7 29.30 18.94 -36.05
C LEU A 7 30.44 18.89 -35.02
N ALA A 8 30.13 18.98 -33.73
CA ALA A 8 30.97 18.47 -32.62
C ALA A 8 30.34 18.84 -31.27
N LEU A 9 29.39 18.05 -30.76
CA LEU A 9 29.06 18.00 -29.31
C LEU A 9 28.02 16.94 -28.89
N LEU A 10 27.74 15.91 -29.69
CA LEU A 10 26.67 14.94 -29.36
C LEU A 10 27.08 13.46 -29.39
N VAL A 11 28.36 13.13 -29.15
CA VAL A 11 28.81 11.71 -29.18
C VAL A 11 29.65 11.28 -27.96
N HIS A 12 29.76 12.07 -26.88
CA HIS A 12 30.67 11.72 -25.76
C HIS A 12 30.05 11.53 -24.37
N CYS A 13 28.84 10.99 -24.25
CA CYS A 13 28.27 10.65 -22.93
C CYS A 13 27.62 9.26 -22.79
N PHE A 14 27.80 8.32 -23.73
CA PHE A 14 27.07 7.03 -23.66
C PHE A 14 27.90 5.75 -23.66
N LEU A 15 29.18 5.80 -23.31
CA LEU A 15 30.00 4.60 -23.09
C LEU A 15 30.95 4.87 -21.93
N VAL A 16 30.55 4.48 -20.72
CA VAL A 16 31.32 3.84 -19.64
C VAL A 16 30.44 3.92 -18.37
N GLN A 17 29.60 2.92 -18.15
CA GLN A 17 29.25 2.50 -16.79
C GLN A 17 29.53 1.00 -16.75
N GLY A 18 30.76 0.67 -16.38
CA GLY A 18 31.13 -0.71 -16.06
C GLY A 18 30.32 -1.20 -14.88
N LEU A 19 30.00 -2.49 -14.87
CA LEU A 19 29.44 -3.15 -13.69
C LEU A 19 30.34 -2.87 -12.48
N PRO A 20 29.77 -2.63 -11.29
CA PRO A 20 30.54 -2.38 -10.08
C PRO A 20 31.49 -3.54 -9.83
N SER A 21 32.75 -3.22 -9.52
CA SER A 21 33.74 -4.24 -9.20
C SER A 21 33.35 -4.95 -7.90
N GLY A 22 33.78 -6.20 -7.70
CA GLY A 22 33.49 -6.94 -6.46
C GLY A 22 33.94 -6.20 -5.18
N PHE A 23 34.92 -5.31 -5.28
CA PHE A 23 35.35 -4.45 -4.18
C PHE A 23 34.36 -3.31 -3.87
N ASP A 24 33.63 -2.80 -4.87
CA ASP A 24 32.60 -1.79 -4.67
C ASP A 24 31.36 -2.40 -4.00
N LEU A 25 31.02 -3.64 -4.35
CA LEU A 25 29.97 -4.42 -3.70
C LEU A 25 30.30 -4.69 -2.22
N LEU A 26 31.50 -5.17 -1.91
CA LEU A 26 31.95 -5.39 -0.52
C LEU A 26 31.95 -4.10 0.31
N ARG A 27 32.28 -2.96 -0.31
CA ARG A 27 32.23 -1.65 0.35
C ARG A 27 30.79 -1.21 0.65
N ILE A 28 29.86 -1.51 -0.24
CA ILE A 28 28.43 -1.24 -0.06
C ILE A 28 27.85 -2.13 1.04
N GLU A 29 28.13 -3.44 1.00
CA GLU A 29 27.70 -4.41 2.03
C GLU A 29 28.17 -3.99 3.43
N ARG A 30 29.46 -3.65 3.56
CA ARG A 30 30.02 -3.20 4.83
C ARG A 30 29.34 -1.92 5.35
N ARG A 31 29.02 -0.98 4.47
CA ARG A 31 28.33 0.26 4.85
C ARG A 31 26.90 -0.02 5.31
N PHE A 32 26.21 -0.95 4.65
CA PHE A 32 24.88 -1.41 5.06
C PHE A 32 24.91 -2.11 6.42
N GLU A 33 25.91 -2.96 6.66
CA GLU A 33 26.08 -3.67 7.94
C GLU A 33 26.40 -2.71 9.09
N GLU A 34 27.22 -1.68 8.84
CA GLU A 34 27.51 -0.62 9.80
C GLU A 34 26.27 0.24 10.12
N GLU A 35 25.44 0.59 9.12
CA GLU A 35 24.18 1.31 9.35
C GLU A 35 23.13 0.47 10.09
N PHE A 36 23.05 -0.83 9.78
CA PHE A 36 22.17 -1.77 10.46
C PHE A 36 22.55 -1.91 11.95
N ASN A 37 23.84 -2.09 12.23
CA ASN A 37 24.37 -2.14 13.60
C ASN A 37 24.16 -0.83 14.35
N ARG A 38 24.28 0.33 13.65
CA ARG A 38 23.99 1.63 14.25
C ARG A 38 22.51 1.78 14.61
N LYS A 39 21.58 1.34 13.76
CA LYS A 39 20.15 1.34 14.05
C LYS A 39 19.79 0.42 15.21
N GLN A 40 20.37 -0.78 15.28
CA GLN A 40 20.18 -1.68 16.44
C GLN A 40 20.64 -1.04 17.75
N ARG A 41 21.81 -0.39 17.77
CA ARG A 41 22.33 0.30 18.96
C ARG A 41 21.52 1.51 19.38
N LEU A 42 20.88 2.20 18.43
CA LEU A 42 19.99 3.32 18.72
C LEU A 42 18.64 2.84 19.25
N ASN A 43 18.10 1.73 18.73
CA ASN A 43 16.88 1.10 19.24
C ASN A 43 17.07 0.51 20.65
N ALA A 44 18.28 0.04 20.98
CA ALA A 44 18.62 -0.44 22.32
C ALA A 44 18.76 0.68 23.39
N ARG A 45 18.67 1.97 22.99
CA ARG A 45 18.77 3.13 23.90
C ARG A 45 17.44 3.85 24.14
N SER A 46 16.36 3.42 23.50
CA SER A 46 15.00 3.93 23.74
C SER A 46 14.34 3.14 24.88
N ILE A 47 14.28 3.80 26.05
CA ILE A 47 13.34 3.63 27.19
C ILE A 47 12.51 2.33 27.18
N ASP A 48 12.83 1.42 28.10
CA ASP A 48 12.08 0.19 28.39
C ASP A 48 10.68 0.53 28.95
N ASP A 49 9.66 0.47 28.11
CA ASP A 49 8.37 -0.09 28.53
C ASP A 49 8.52 -1.62 28.50
N PRO A 50 7.97 -2.39 29.45
CA PRO A 50 8.05 -3.84 29.43
C PRO A 50 7.21 -4.36 28.26
N GLU A 51 7.86 -4.47 27.10
CA GLU A 51 7.28 -5.06 25.90
C GLU A 51 6.89 -6.50 26.21
N THR A 52 5.61 -6.82 26.00
CA THR A 52 5.08 -8.16 26.27
C THR A 52 5.71 -9.17 25.31
N ALA A 53 5.72 -10.46 25.71
CA ALA A 53 6.21 -11.52 24.84
C ALA A 53 5.46 -11.56 23.49
N ASP A 54 4.17 -11.22 23.51
CA ASP A 54 3.29 -11.19 22.34
C ASP A 54 3.65 -10.03 21.41
N GLU A 55 3.90 -8.82 21.94
CA GLU A 55 4.35 -7.66 21.16
C GLU A 55 5.70 -7.93 20.47
N LYS A 56 6.63 -8.57 21.19
CA LYS A 56 7.91 -8.98 20.61
C LYS A 56 7.70 -9.99 19.48
N CYS A 57 6.84 -10.99 19.68
CA CYS A 57 6.49 -11.99 18.68
C CYS A 57 5.89 -11.33 17.43
N GLN A 58 4.96 -10.38 17.61
CA GLN A 58 4.36 -9.61 16.54
C GLN A 58 5.39 -8.82 15.74
N LYS A 59 6.33 -8.14 16.43
CA LYS A 59 7.42 -7.41 15.76
C LYS A 59 8.30 -8.35 14.94
N GLU A 60 8.63 -9.54 15.46
CA GLU A 60 9.42 -10.54 14.73
C GLU A 60 8.69 -11.04 13.47
N CYS A 61 7.39 -11.35 13.56
CA CYS A 61 6.59 -11.72 12.39
C CYS A 61 6.57 -10.61 11.32
N ASN A 62 6.28 -9.38 11.75
CA ASN A 62 6.22 -8.22 10.86
C ASN A 62 7.59 -7.91 10.21
N GLU A 63 8.69 -8.05 10.95
CA GLU A 63 10.04 -7.88 10.41
C GLU A 63 10.40 -8.99 9.40
N LYS A 64 9.97 -10.23 9.66
CA LYS A 64 10.13 -11.33 8.70
C LYS A 64 9.33 -11.08 7.42
N LEU A 65 8.10 -10.57 7.53
CA LEU A 65 7.33 -10.18 6.35
C LEU A 65 8.03 -9.05 5.59
N ARG A 66 8.44 -7.99 6.29
CA ARG A 66 9.11 -6.83 5.70
C ARG A 66 10.36 -7.24 4.90
N THR A 67 11.21 -8.07 5.49
CA THR A 67 12.42 -8.58 4.83
C THR A 67 12.10 -9.53 3.67
N SER A 68 11.03 -10.32 3.77
CA SER A 68 10.60 -11.17 2.66
C SER A 68 10.04 -10.37 1.47
N LEU A 69 9.37 -9.25 1.74
CA LEU A 69 8.85 -8.35 0.72
C LEU A 69 9.96 -7.57 -0.03
N ASP A 70 11.18 -7.49 0.51
CA ASP A 70 12.33 -6.92 -0.21
C ASP A 70 12.70 -7.75 -1.46
N MET A 71 12.25 -9.01 -1.54
CA MET A 71 12.42 -9.88 -2.71
C MET A 71 11.36 -9.67 -3.81
N VAL A 72 10.37 -8.81 -3.57
CA VAL A 72 9.24 -8.55 -4.46
C VAL A 72 9.32 -7.13 -4.99
N LYS A 73 9.08 -6.91 -6.29
CA LYS A 73 9.02 -5.52 -6.79
C LYS A 73 7.68 -4.90 -6.37
N ALA A 74 7.74 -4.06 -5.36
CA ALA A 74 6.60 -3.29 -4.86
C ALA A 74 6.76 -1.78 -5.11
N HIS A 75 5.63 -1.07 -5.14
CA HIS A 75 5.55 0.39 -5.19
C HIS A 75 4.75 0.93 -3.99
N THR A 76 4.81 2.22 -3.68
CA THR A 76 4.07 2.79 -2.52
C THR A 76 2.93 3.72 -2.97
N SER A 77 2.41 3.48 -4.16
CA SER A 77 1.64 4.50 -4.89
C SER A 77 0.15 4.53 -4.58
N PHE A 78 -0.36 3.61 -3.76
CA PHE A 78 -1.78 3.52 -3.41
C PHE A 78 -2.18 4.27 -2.13
N GLY A 79 -1.24 4.99 -1.52
CA GLY A 79 -1.53 5.90 -0.43
C GLY A 79 -2.17 5.20 0.76
N SER A 80 -3.37 5.63 1.15
CA SER A 80 -4.14 5.03 2.25
C SER A 80 -4.86 3.73 1.91
N VAL A 81 -4.88 3.31 0.64
CA VAL A 81 -5.50 2.06 0.18
C VAL A 81 -4.50 0.91 0.29
N GLY A 82 -4.80 -0.03 1.18
CA GLY A 82 -3.89 -1.11 1.55
C GLY A 82 -3.92 -2.32 0.62
N VAL A 83 -4.01 -2.17 -0.70
CA VAL A 83 -3.89 -3.30 -1.65
C VAL A 83 -2.43 -3.69 -1.90
N PRO A 84 -2.13 -4.92 -2.37
CA PRO A 84 -0.78 -5.30 -2.73
C PRO A 84 -0.28 -4.39 -3.85
N SER A 85 0.88 -3.79 -3.67
CA SER A 85 1.44 -2.83 -4.60
C SER A 85 2.56 -3.42 -5.44
N VAL A 86 2.36 -4.66 -5.90
CA VAL A 86 3.33 -5.41 -6.70
C VAL A 86 3.26 -5.02 -8.18
N THR A 87 4.29 -5.34 -8.96
CA THR A 87 4.36 -4.93 -10.38
C THR A 87 3.95 -6.00 -11.38
N ASP A 88 4.18 -7.27 -11.07
CA ASP A 88 3.90 -8.39 -11.97
C ASP A 88 3.29 -9.60 -11.26
N LYS A 89 2.91 -10.63 -12.03
CA LYS A 89 2.19 -11.80 -11.51
C LYS A 89 3.08 -12.62 -10.58
N GLU A 90 4.34 -12.76 -10.94
CA GLU A 90 5.34 -13.50 -10.19
C GLU A 90 5.54 -12.85 -8.81
N ASP A 91 5.67 -11.53 -8.78
CA ASP A 91 5.70 -10.73 -7.55
C ASP A 91 4.43 -10.93 -6.70
N LEU A 92 3.25 -10.97 -7.32
CA LEU A 92 1.99 -11.22 -6.60
C LEU A 92 1.95 -12.62 -5.97
N ILE A 93 2.49 -13.65 -6.63
CA ILE A 93 2.58 -15.01 -6.09
C ILE A 93 3.46 -15.00 -4.83
N TYR A 94 4.63 -14.36 -4.89
CA TYR A 94 5.52 -14.26 -3.73
C TYR A 94 4.90 -13.45 -2.60
N PHE A 95 4.30 -12.30 -2.91
CA PHE A 95 3.55 -11.50 -1.94
C PHE A 95 2.51 -12.35 -1.20
N CYS A 96 1.67 -13.08 -1.94
CA CYS A 96 0.63 -13.93 -1.36
C CYS A 96 1.19 -15.07 -0.51
N LYS A 97 2.36 -15.59 -0.85
CA LYS A 97 3.06 -16.61 -0.06
C LYS A 97 3.59 -16.03 1.25
N PHE A 98 4.28 -14.89 1.20
CA PHE A 98 4.85 -14.26 2.39
C PHE A 98 3.77 -13.75 3.34
N ASP A 99 2.69 -13.19 2.80
CA ASP A 99 1.53 -12.79 3.60
C ASP A 99 0.89 -14.02 4.29
N ALA A 100 0.77 -15.16 3.60
CA ALA A 100 0.27 -16.40 4.20
C ALA A 100 1.19 -16.97 5.30
N GLU A 101 2.50 -16.76 5.20
CA GLU A 101 3.46 -17.12 6.25
C GLU A 101 3.35 -16.17 7.45
N ASN A 102 3.17 -14.88 7.20
CA ASN A 102 2.97 -13.88 8.25
C ASN A 102 1.66 -14.10 9.01
N ASP A 103 0.55 -14.37 8.29
CA ASP A 103 -0.76 -14.66 8.89
C ASP A 103 -0.69 -15.86 9.85
N ARG A 104 0.09 -16.90 9.49
CA ARG A 104 0.35 -18.03 10.38
C ARG A 104 1.18 -17.62 11.60
N CYS A 105 2.27 -16.90 11.38
CA CYS A 105 3.14 -16.40 12.45
C CYS A 105 2.35 -15.58 13.50
N LEU A 106 1.50 -14.66 13.04
CA LEU A 106 0.67 -13.83 13.92
C LEU A 106 -0.36 -14.65 14.70
N ARG A 107 -0.98 -15.66 14.08
CA ARG A 107 -1.89 -16.58 14.79
C ARG A 107 -1.15 -17.39 15.85
N ASP A 108 0.07 -17.84 15.56
CA ASP A 108 0.92 -18.55 16.53
C ASP A 108 1.31 -17.65 17.71
N CYS A 109 1.45 -16.34 17.48
CA CYS A 109 1.61 -15.31 18.51
C CYS A 109 0.30 -14.95 19.26
N GLY A 110 -0.84 -15.57 18.93
CA GLY A 110 -2.13 -15.31 19.59
C GLY A 110 -2.95 -14.14 19.02
N TYR A 111 -2.54 -13.55 17.89
CA TYR A 111 -3.28 -12.45 17.25
C TYR A 111 -4.36 -12.97 16.30
N GLU A 112 -5.55 -12.37 16.38
CA GLU A 112 -6.64 -12.59 15.43
C GLU A 112 -6.62 -11.52 14.33
N ILE A 113 -6.58 -11.95 13.07
CA ILE A 113 -6.50 -11.06 11.91
C ILE A 113 -7.90 -10.79 11.37
N GLN A 114 -8.37 -9.55 11.53
CA GLN A 114 -9.76 -9.14 11.27
C GLN A 114 -10.07 -8.90 9.78
N PHE A 115 -9.15 -8.26 9.04
CA PHE A 115 -9.22 -8.14 7.58
C PHE A 115 -7.89 -8.50 6.97
N ASN A 116 -7.86 -9.60 6.21
CA ASN A 116 -6.66 -10.01 5.51
C ASN A 116 -6.76 -9.68 4.01
N MET A 117 -5.83 -8.84 3.55
CA MET A 117 -5.61 -8.53 2.13
C MET A 117 -5.49 -9.79 1.27
N ARG A 118 -4.93 -10.87 1.82
CA ARG A 118 -4.85 -12.20 1.21
C ARG A 118 -6.21 -12.81 0.91
N ASP A 119 -7.19 -12.68 1.80
CA ASP A 119 -8.49 -13.30 1.56
C ASP A 119 -9.18 -12.63 0.37
N TYR A 120 -9.10 -11.31 0.31
CA TYR A 120 -9.66 -10.55 -0.80
C TYR A 120 -8.87 -10.74 -2.10
N VAL A 121 -7.55 -10.48 -2.08
CA VAL A 121 -6.73 -10.46 -3.31
C VAL A 121 -6.21 -11.84 -3.64
N CYS A 122 -5.51 -12.50 -2.72
CA CYS A 122 -4.79 -13.74 -3.02
C CYS A 122 -5.69 -14.97 -3.17
N LYS A 123 -6.81 -15.03 -2.44
CA LYS A 123 -7.75 -16.17 -2.51
C LYS A 123 -8.92 -15.91 -3.45
N ALA A 124 -9.61 -14.78 -3.29
CA ALA A 124 -10.86 -14.55 -4.00
C ALA A 124 -10.70 -13.89 -5.38
N ARG A 125 -9.71 -12.99 -5.55
CA ARG A 125 -9.62 -12.12 -6.74
C ARG A 125 -8.22 -12.05 -7.35
N PHE A 126 -7.48 -13.16 -7.31
CA PHE A 126 -6.10 -13.20 -7.78
C PHE A 126 -5.99 -12.84 -9.26
N ASP A 127 -6.78 -13.51 -10.12
CA ASP A 127 -6.75 -13.25 -11.57
C ASP A 127 -7.23 -11.84 -11.93
N GLU A 128 -8.20 -11.31 -11.17
CA GLU A 128 -8.66 -9.93 -11.35
C GLU A 128 -7.54 -8.93 -11.03
N MET A 129 -6.80 -9.15 -9.95
CA MET A 129 -5.63 -8.34 -9.61
C MET A 129 -4.55 -8.44 -10.70
N VAL A 130 -4.21 -9.65 -11.15
CA VAL A 130 -3.21 -9.89 -12.22
C VAL A 130 -3.57 -9.10 -13.49
N ASN A 131 -4.85 -9.08 -13.87
CA ASN A 131 -5.33 -8.33 -15.03
C ASN A 131 -5.17 -6.80 -14.87
N ASN A 132 -5.13 -6.28 -13.64
CA ASN A 132 -4.98 -4.86 -13.36
C ASN A 132 -3.51 -4.43 -13.15
N LEU A 133 -2.61 -5.36 -12.81
CA LEU A 133 -1.18 -5.08 -12.58
C LEU A 133 -0.50 -4.26 -13.68
N PRO A 134 -0.69 -4.53 -14.99
CA PRO A 134 -0.05 -3.73 -16.04
C PRO A 134 -0.42 -2.24 -15.98
N CYS A 135 -1.66 -1.94 -15.61
CA CYS A 135 -2.12 -0.56 -15.46
C CYS A 135 -1.53 0.10 -14.22
N TYR A 136 -1.47 -0.63 -13.10
CA TYR A 136 -0.88 -0.15 -11.87
C TYR A 136 0.62 0.11 -12.01
N ALA A 137 1.39 -0.83 -12.56
CA ALA A 137 2.81 -0.69 -12.79
C ALA A 137 3.12 0.52 -13.69
N ARG A 138 2.36 0.71 -14.78
CA ARG A 138 2.49 1.88 -15.65
C ARG A 138 2.19 3.20 -14.94
N SER A 139 1.19 3.20 -14.07
CA SER A 139 0.71 4.41 -13.40
C SER A 139 1.49 4.74 -12.12
N ALA A 140 2.21 3.78 -11.56
CA ALA A 140 2.89 3.88 -10.28
C ALA A 140 3.80 5.11 -10.11
N PRO A 141 4.62 5.52 -11.12
CA PRO A 141 5.46 6.71 -10.98
C PRO A 141 4.65 8.00 -10.82
N GLN A 142 3.58 8.14 -11.59
CA GLN A 142 2.73 9.33 -11.52
C GLN A 142 1.88 9.32 -10.26
N LEU A 143 1.29 8.18 -9.90
CA LEU A 143 0.55 8.00 -8.65
C LEU A 143 1.39 8.42 -7.44
N LYS A 144 2.65 7.98 -7.36
CA LYS A 144 3.59 8.37 -6.28
C LYS A 144 3.89 9.87 -6.26
N ARG A 145 3.82 10.53 -7.41
CA ARG A 145 4.15 11.96 -7.55
C ARG A 145 2.97 12.87 -7.18
N VAL A 146 1.74 12.50 -7.54
CA VAL A 146 0.58 13.40 -7.51
C VAL A 146 -0.53 12.98 -6.55
N CYS A 147 -0.53 11.72 -6.11
CA CYS A 147 -1.46 11.19 -5.12
C CYS A 147 -0.70 10.88 -3.82
N GLY A 148 -1.37 10.27 -2.85
CA GLY A 148 -0.73 9.85 -1.63
C GLY A 148 -0.67 10.96 -0.58
N ALA A 149 0.22 10.79 0.40
CA ALA A 149 0.37 11.70 1.54
C ALA A 149 0.67 13.16 1.13
N ARG A 150 1.25 13.41 -0.06
CA ARG A 150 1.51 14.79 -0.52
C ARG A 150 0.24 15.57 -0.87
N ARG A 151 -0.88 14.87 -1.10
CA ARG A 151 -2.16 15.46 -1.51
C ARG A 151 -3.29 15.18 -0.53
N CYS A 152 -3.32 13.97 0.02
CA CYS A 152 -4.46 13.44 0.79
C CYS A 152 -4.11 13.12 2.25
N GLY A 153 -2.85 13.33 2.66
CA GLY A 153 -2.33 13.02 3.99
C GLY A 153 -1.42 14.13 4.55
N PRO A 154 -0.92 14.00 5.79
CA PRO A 154 -0.31 12.80 6.36
C PRO A 154 -1.31 11.69 6.72
N TYR A 155 -0.83 10.45 6.72
CA TYR A 155 -1.59 9.29 7.19
C TYR A 155 -1.23 9.03 8.65
N GLU A 156 -2.17 9.33 9.54
CA GLU A 156 -2.04 9.06 10.96
C GLU A 156 -2.51 7.63 11.27
N GLU A 157 -2.11 7.12 12.45
CA GLU A 157 -2.66 5.89 13.00
C GLU A 157 -4.18 6.01 13.17
N LEU A 158 -4.87 4.87 13.11
CA LEU A 158 -6.32 4.85 13.20
C LEU A 158 -6.75 5.15 14.64
N GLU A 159 -7.23 6.37 14.87
CA GLU A 159 -7.89 6.73 16.12
C GLU A 159 -9.26 6.04 16.17
N LEU A 160 -9.50 5.23 17.22
CA LEU A 160 -10.76 4.50 17.45
C LEU A 160 -11.89 5.45 17.92
N SER A 161 -12.23 6.43 17.09
CA SER A 161 -13.27 7.42 17.33
C SER A 161 -14.00 7.77 16.04
N LEU A 162 -15.26 8.22 16.13
CA LEU A 162 -16.04 8.67 14.96
C LEU A 162 -15.29 9.71 14.11
N ASN A 163 -14.53 10.59 14.77
CA ASN A 163 -13.72 11.59 14.09
C ASN A 163 -12.49 10.96 13.41
N GLY A 164 -11.82 10.02 14.09
CA GLY A 164 -10.72 9.23 13.53
C GLY A 164 -11.10 8.48 12.26
N PHE A 165 -12.21 7.73 12.30
CA PHE A 165 -12.76 7.06 11.11
C PHE A 165 -13.14 8.06 10.01
N GLY A 166 -13.76 9.18 10.39
CA GLY A 166 -14.09 10.26 9.45
C GLY A 166 -12.86 10.83 8.74
N LYS A 167 -11.76 11.07 9.47
CA LYS A 167 -10.47 11.47 8.88
C LYS A 167 -9.95 10.41 7.92
N ARG A 168 -9.94 9.13 8.33
CA ARG A 168 -9.44 8.04 7.50
C ARG A 168 -10.23 7.89 6.20
N CYS A 169 -11.55 7.94 6.26
CA CYS A 169 -12.39 7.89 5.06
C CYS A 169 -12.17 9.09 4.13
N ARG A 170 -11.90 10.30 4.65
CA ARG A 170 -11.52 11.45 3.83
C ARG A 170 -10.23 11.17 3.05
N SER A 171 -9.21 10.62 3.71
CA SER A 171 -7.95 10.27 3.05
C SER A 171 -8.16 9.20 1.97
N VAL A 172 -8.92 8.14 2.28
CA VAL A 172 -9.24 7.06 1.32
C VAL A 172 -10.00 7.61 0.10
N LEU A 173 -11.03 8.42 0.31
CA LEU A 173 -11.80 9.03 -0.78
C LEU A 173 -10.94 9.97 -1.64
N CYS A 174 -10.08 10.78 -1.01
CA CYS A 174 -9.15 11.66 -1.72
C CYS A 174 -8.17 10.86 -2.58
N ASP A 175 -7.59 9.79 -2.01
CA ASP A 175 -6.65 8.92 -2.72
C ASP A 175 -7.35 8.21 -3.88
N LEU A 176 -8.55 7.63 -3.67
CA LEU A 176 -9.35 6.98 -4.72
C LEU A 176 -9.66 7.94 -5.87
N SER A 177 -10.11 9.16 -5.57
CA SER A 177 -10.38 10.17 -6.59
C SER A 177 -9.13 10.55 -7.37
N CYS A 178 -7.99 10.69 -6.69
CA CYS A 178 -6.71 10.96 -7.35
C CYS A 178 -6.28 9.79 -8.25
N MET A 179 -6.40 8.55 -7.74
CA MET A 179 -6.06 7.34 -8.46
C MET A 179 -6.91 7.15 -9.71
N GLN A 180 -8.23 7.37 -9.62
CA GLN A 180 -9.14 7.30 -10.76
C GLN A 180 -8.63 8.17 -11.92
N ASN A 181 -8.30 9.43 -11.62
CA ASN A 181 -7.82 10.38 -12.62
C ASN A 181 -6.52 9.93 -13.29
N VAL A 182 -5.57 9.39 -12.52
CA VAL A 182 -4.28 8.92 -13.07
C VAL A 182 -4.45 7.63 -13.87
N LEU A 183 -5.23 6.67 -13.36
CA LEU A 183 -5.45 5.38 -14.01
C LEU A 183 -6.19 5.55 -15.36
N LEU A 184 -7.23 6.39 -15.41
CA LEU A 184 -7.95 6.68 -16.64
C LEU A 184 -7.05 7.34 -17.70
N ARG A 185 -6.18 8.27 -17.28
CA ARG A 185 -5.26 8.96 -18.19
C ARG A 185 -4.17 8.03 -18.74
N ASN A 186 -3.62 7.15 -17.90
CA ASN A 186 -2.43 6.35 -18.27
C ASN A 186 -2.75 5.00 -18.90
N CYS A 187 -3.93 4.44 -18.59
CA CYS A 187 -4.36 3.13 -19.05
C CYS A 187 -5.54 3.18 -20.03
N GLY A 188 -6.13 4.35 -20.23
CA GLY A 188 -7.34 4.54 -21.03
C GLY A 188 -8.62 4.15 -20.29
N MET A 189 -9.77 4.49 -20.88
CA MET A 189 -11.07 4.36 -20.22
C MET A 189 -11.41 2.93 -19.80
N SER A 190 -11.07 1.92 -20.62
CA SER A 190 -11.43 0.53 -20.35
C SER A 190 -10.60 -0.06 -19.21
N ALA A 191 -9.26 -0.10 -19.36
CA ALA A 191 -8.37 -0.66 -18.35
C ALA A 191 -8.30 0.20 -17.08
N GLY A 192 -8.29 1.53 -17.23
CA GLY A 192 -8.29 2.46 -16.10
C GLY A 192 -9.55 2.36 -15.25
N SER A 193 -10.74 2.24 -15.85
CA SER A 193 -11.99 2.07 -15.10
C SER A 193 -12.04 0.74 -14.35
N ARG A 194 -11.59 -0.37 -14.97
CA ARG A 194 -11.51 -1.68 -14.29
C ARG A 194 -10.54 -1.64 -13.11
N ALA A 195 -9.34 -1.12 -13.34
CA ALA A 195 -8.31 -0.99 -12.31
C ALA A 195 -8.77 -0.10 -11.15
N TYR A 196 -9.46 1.01 -11.44
CA TYR A 196 -10.06 1.87 -10.42
C TYR A 196 -11.18 1.16 -9.65
N LYS A 197 -12.09 0.46 -10.35
CA LYS A 197 -13.18 -0.28 -9.73
C LYS A 197 -12.67 -1.31 -8.73
N PHE A 198 -11.60 -2.03 -9.06
CA PHE A 198 -10.97 -2.97 -8.14
C PHE A 198 -10.50 -2.29 -6.84
N LEU A 199 -9.84 -1.13 -6.94
CA LEU A 199 -9.40 -0.36 -5.77
C LEU A 199 -10.59 0.14 -4.94
N LEU A 200 -11.64 0.63 -5.61
CA LEU A 200 -12.87 1.07 -4.93
C LEU A 200 -13.55 -0.08 -4.19
N ASP A 201 -13.73 -1.23 -4.84
CA ASP A 201 -14.35 -2.41 -4.25
C ASP A 201 -13.51 -2.92 -3.06
N TYR A 202 -12.18 -2.95 -3.19
CA TYR A 202 -11.30 -3.28 -2.06
C TYR A 202 -11.46 -2.30 -0.89
N SER A 203 -11.41 -0.98 -1.17
CA SER A 203 -11.54 0.05 -0.15
C SER A 203 -12.89 -0.02 0.58
N ARG A 204 -13.97 -0.41 -0.11
CA ARG A 204 -15.28 -0.64 0.52
C ARG A 204 -15.20 -1.75 1.56
N VAL A 205 -14.62 -2.90 1.22
CA VAL A 205 -14.47 -4.02 2.16
C VAL A 205 -13.54 -3.65 3.30
N GLN A 206 -12.39 -3.03 3.01
CA GLN A 206 -11.44 -2.56 4.02
C GLN A 206 -12.10 -1.63 5.05
N VAL A 207 -12.84 -0.61 4.59
CA VAL A 207 -13.50 0.35 5.48
C VAL A 207 -14.69 -0.29 6.20
N ALA A 208 -15.43 -1.20 5.56
CA ALA A 208 -16.52 -1.91 6.20
C ALA A 208 -16.03 -2.74 7.40
N THR A 209 -14.88 -3.42 7.26
CA THR A 209 -14.28 -4.17 8.36
C THR A 209 -13.85 -3.25 9.50
N TRP A 210 -13.15 -2.14 9.22
CA TRP A 210 -12.77 -1.18 10.26
C TRP A 210 -13.99 -0.70 11.08
N ILE A 211 -15.09 -0.38 10.39
CA ILE A 211 -16.31 0.07 11.06
C ILE A 211 -16.94 -1.07 11.89
N ARG A 212 -16.92 -2.31 11.38
CA ARG A 212 -17.45 -3.48 12.09
C ARG A 212 -16.66 -3.77 13.36
N ASP A 213 -15.34 -3.81 13.28
CA ASP A 213 -14.45 -4.08 14.43
C ASP A 213 -14.64 -3.00 15.50
N SER A 214 -14.79 -1.75 15.07
CA SER A 214 -15.03 -0.61 15.96
C SER A 214 -16.41 -0.67 16.61
N ALA A 215 -17.43 -1.07 15.85
CA ALA A 215 -18.78 -1.26 16.38
C ALA A 215 -18.79 -2.36 17.45
N GLN A 216 -18.03 -3.44 17.25
CA GLN A 216 -17.86 -4.49 18.25
C GLN A 216 -17.14 -3.98 19.51
N GLN A 217 -16.02 -3.27 19.35
CA GLN A 217 -15.26 -2.70 20.47
C GLN A 217 -16.07 -1.68 21.28
N LEU A 218 -16.86 -0.84 20.60
CA LEU A 218 -17.72 0.16 21.23
C LEU A 218 -19.06 -0.42 21.73
N GLN A 219 -19.35 -1.69 21.45
CA GLN A 219 -20.63 -2.34 21.73
C GLN A 219 -21.85 -1.56 21.18
N GLN A 220 -21.70 -1.01 19.98
CA GLN A 220 -22.73 -0.23 19.31
C GLN A 220 -23.13 -0.88 17.98
N PRO A 221 -24.38 -0.69 17.50
CA PRO A 221 -24.75 -1.11 16.16
C PRO A 221 -23.94 -0.32 15.12
N VAL A 222 -23.52 -0.99 14.03
CA VAL A 222 -22.75 -0.40 12.92
C VAL A 222 -23.36 0.92 12.41
N SER A 223 -24.69 1.02 12.36
CA SER A 223 -25.40 2.23 11.92
C SER A 223 -25.11 3.49 12.74
N LYS A 224 -24.68 3.34 14.01
CA LYS A 224 -24.29 4.46 14.89
C LYS A 224 -22.81 4.81 14.78
N VAL A 225 -22.00 3.93 14.21
CA VAL A 225 -20.53 4.05 14.16
C VAL A 225 -20.03 4.47 12.78
N ILE A 226 -20.86 4.38 11.73
CA ILE A 226 -20.51 4.86 10.38
C ILE A 226 -20.45 6.39 10.36
N PRO A 227 -19.26 7.01 10.12
CA PRO A 227 -19.17 8.45 9.89
C PRO A 227 -19.84 8.81 8.56
N ARG A 228 -20.49 9.98 8.51
CA ARG A 228 -21.09 10.51 7.25
C ARG A 228 -20.08 10.58 6.10
N THR A 229 -18.80 10.82 6.37
CA THR A 229 -17.80 10.84 5.30
C THR A 229 -17.55 9.46 4.71
N CYS A 230 -17.69 8.39 5.49
CA CYS A 230 -17.52 7.03 4.99
C CYS A 230 -18.71 6.56 4.17
N SER A 231 -19.91 7.12 4.36
CA SER A 231 -21.09 6.70 3.58
C SER A 231 -20.90 6.90 2.09
N THR A 232 -20.15 7.91 1.66
CA THR A 232 -19.81 8.15 0.24
C THR A 232 -19.05 6.99 -0.41
N LEU A 233 -18.36 6.14 0.36
CA LEU A 233 -17.75 4.92 -0.19
C LEU A 233 -18.80 3.87 -0.55
N PHE A 234 -19.91 3.83 0.17
CA PHE A 234 -20.95 2.80 0.07
C PHE A 234 -22.17 3.21 -0.76
N CYS A 235 -22.38 4.52 -0.96
CA CYS A 235 -23.47 5.07 -1.77
C CYS A 235 -22.98 5.37 -3.19
N GLU A 236 -23.55 4.72 -4.21
CA GLU A 236 -23.19 5.00 -5.63
C GLU A 236 -23.71 6.37 -6.10
N GLN A 237 -24.78 6.87 -5.49
CA GLN A 237 -25.34 8.20 -5.73
C GLN A 237 -25.50 8.88 -4.36
N PHE A 238 -24.66 9.87 -4.07
CA PHE A 238 -24.75 10.62 -2.82
C PHE A 238 -25.86 11.67 -2.94
N ASP A 239 -27.10 11.27 -2.67
CA ASP A 239 -28.15 12.18 -2.21
C ASP A 239 -28.29 11.99 -0.69
N THR A 240 -28.33 13.08 0.07
CA THR A 240 -28.48 13.06 1.53
C THR A 240 -29.76 12.38 1.99
N GLN A 241 -30.69 12.08 1.07
CA GLN A 241 -31.94 11.37 1.34
C GLN A 241 -31.99 9.91 0.87
N ASN A 242 -31.17 9.50 -0.12
CA ASN A 242 -31.26 8.18 -0.74
C ASN A 242 -29.87 7.56 -0.97
N CYS A 243 -29.38 6.83 0.04
CA CYS A 243 -28.25 5.93 -0.13
C CYS A 243 -28.74 4.50 -0.31
N THR A 244 -28.68 3.98 -1.54
CA THR A 244 -28.72 2.53 -1.76
C THR A 244 -27.36 1.98 -1.34
N TYR A 245 -27.30 1.43 -0.13
CA TYR A 245 -26.10 0.76 0.37
C TYR A 245 -25.75 -0.40 -0.54
N VAL A 246 -24.55 -0.37 -1.13
CA VAL A 246 -23.96 -1.56 -1.71
C VAL A 246 -23.42 -2.40 -0.54
N PRO A 247 -23.97 -3.60 -0.27
CA PRO A 247 -23.42 -4.45 0.77
C PRO A 247 -21.96 -4.75 0.43
N ALA A 248 -21.06 -4.38 1.34
CA ALA A 248 -19.70 -4.89 1.32
C ALA A 248 -19.80 -6.38 1.66
N ILE A 249 -19.50 -7.23 0.68
CA ILE A 249 -19.47 -8.69 0.80
C ILE A 249 -18.49 -9.08 1.92
#